data_AF-A0A7S3ZCW3-F1
#
_entry.id   AF-A0A7S3ZCW3-F1
#
_cell.length_a   1.000
_cell.length_b   1.000
_cell.length_c   1.000
_cell.angle_alpha   90.00
_cell.angle_beta   90.00
_cell.angle_gamma   90.00
#
_symmetry.space_group_name_H-M   'P 1'
#
loop_
_entity.id
_entity.type
_entity.pdbx_description
1 polymer ?
#
loop_
_entity_poly.entity_id
_entity_poly.type
_entity_poly.pdbx_seq_one_letter_code
_entity_poly.pdbx_strand_id
1 'polypeptide(L)'
;QGGGGGVAKDGLVMSTHKFLGGVGAPGVLVIKKALLAQSLMKPPSDAGGGTVFFVGDTWHRYLENLEEREEGGTPNILGAVRAGLAFQIKEAIGDGVIHDEEE
;
A
#
# COMPACT_ATOMS: atom_id res chain seq x y z
N GLN A 1 -38.45 -3.54 5.35
CA GLN A 1 -37.97 -3.53 3.95
C GLN A 1 -37.13 -2.27 3.77
N GLY A 2 -35.83 -2.25 3.51
CA GLY A 2 -34.79 -3.27 3.45
C GLY A 2 -33.45 -2.55 3.72
N GLY A 3 -32.73 -2.95 4.78
CA GLY A 3 -31.43 -2.39 5.12
C GLY A 3 -30.35 -3.17 4.38
N GLY A 4 -29.88 -2.65 3.26
CA GLY A 4 -28.71 -3.17 2.58
C GLY A 4 -27.47 -2.90 3.44
N GLY A 5 -27.10 -3.86 4.29
CA GLY A 5 -25.83 -3.82 5.01
C GLY A 5 -24.68 -3.92 4.01
N GLY A 6 -24.10 -2.79 3.62
CA GLY A 6 -22.96 -2.74 2.72
C GLY A 6 -21.78 -3.51 3.32
N VAL A 7 -21.20 -4.43 2.54
CA VAL A 7 -19.97 -5.14 2.94
C VAL A 7 -18.80 -4.17 2.88
N ALA A 8 -18.28 -3.78 4.05
CA ALA A 8 -17.12 -2.90 4.14
C ALA A 8 -15.82 -3.71 3.97
N LYS A 9 -15.09 -3.47 2.87
CA LYS A 9 -13.80 -4.13 2.62
C LYS A 9 -12.79 -3.85 3.72
N ASP A 10 -12.03 -4.87 4.13
CA ASP A 10 -11.01 -4.77 5.18
C ASP A 10 -9.64 -4.37 4.65
N GLY A 11 -9.34 -4.79 3.43
CA GLY A 11 -8.16 -4.38 2.69
C GLY A 11 -8.32 -4.59 1.18
N LEU A 12 -7.41 -3.99 0.44
CA LEU A 12 -7.29 -4.03 -1.01
C LEU A 12 -5.81 -4.15 -1.35
N VAL A 13 -5.47 -5.08 -2.24
CA VAL A 13 -4.13 -5.17 -2.83
C VAL A 13 -4.25 -4.95 -4.32
N MET A 14 -3.36 -4.15 -4.88
CA MET A 14 -3.33 -3.91 -6.31
C MET A 14 -1.92 -3.86 -6.86
N SER A 15 -1.79 -4.29 -8.12
CA SER A 15 -0.55 -4.25 -8.87
C SER A 15 -0.56 -3.08 -9.84
N THR A 16 0.19 -2.03 -9.52
CA THR A 16 0.28 -0.81 -10.34
C THR A 16 0.85 -1.08 -11.73
N HIS A 17 1.70 -2.10 -11.91
CA HIS A 17 2.21 -2.50 -13.23
C HIS A 17 1.14 -2.97 -14.22
N LYS A 18 -0.11 -3.16 -13.78
CA LYS A 18 -1.26 -3.44 -14.65
C LYS A 18 -1.93 -2.17 -15.20
N PHE A 19 -1.51 -0.99 -14.75
CA PHE A 19 -1.99 0.29 -15.25
C PHE A 19 -1.02 0.86 -16.30
N LEU A 20 -1.56 1.67 -17.21
CA LEU A 20 -0.76 2.38 -18.20
C LEU A 20 0.28 3.28 -17.51
N GLY A 21 1.55 3.12 -17.88
CA GLY A 21 2.67 3.84 -17.26
C GLY A 21 3.16 3.28 -15.92
N GLY A 22 2.55 2.21 -15.40
CA GLY A 22 2.89 1.62 -14.10
C GLY A 22 4.00 0.57 -14.10
N VAL A 23 4.61 0.26 -15.25
CA VAL A 23 5.69 -0.75 -15.33
C VAL A 23 6.87 -0.36 -14.43
N GLY A 24 7.29 -1.27 -13.55
CA GLY A 24 8.36 -1.05 -12.58
C GLY A 24 7.93 -0.28 -11.31
N ALA A 25 6.63 0.01 -11.16
CA ALA A 25 6.06 0.55 -9.93
C ALA A 25 5.75 -0.56 -8.90
N PRO A 26 5.79 -0.27 -7.59
CA PRO A 26 5.47 -1.24 -6.54
C PRO A 26 3.97 -1.50 -6.44
N GLY A 27 3.59 -2.66 -5.91
CA GLY A 27 2.21 -2.92 -5.51
C GLY A 27 1.75 -1.98 -4.39
N VAL A 28 0.44 -1.77 -4.28
CA VAL A 28 -0.17 -0.95 -3.23
C VAL A 28 -1.09 -1.82 -2.38
N LEU A 29 -0.91 -1.76 -1.06
CA LEU A 29 -1.81 -2.35 -0.06
C LEU A 29 -2.54 -1.21 0.66
N VAL A 30 -3.86 -1.26 0.64
CA VAL A 30 -4.73 -0.41 1.47
C VAL A 30 -5.37 -1.31 2.52
N ILE A 31 -5.25 -0.97 3.79
CA ILE A 31 -5.81 -1.78 4.88
C ILE A 31 -6.32 -0.87 6.00
N LYS A 32 -7.40 -1.27 6.67
CA LYS A 32 -7.91 -0.54 7.84
C LYS A 32 -6.86 -0.54 8.95
N LYS A 33 -6.50 0.65 9.45
CA LYS A 33 -5.53 0.82 10.56
C LYS A 33 -5.87 0.00 11.80
N ALA A 34 -7.16 -0.16 12.11
CA ALA A 34 -7.63 -0.98 13.24
C ALA A 34 -7.17 -2.45 13.17
N LEU A 35 -7.01 -2.99 11.96
CA LEU A 35 -6.53 -4.36 11.74
C LEU A 35 -5.02 -4.50 11.93
N LEU A 36 -4.29 -3.38 11.89
CA LEU A 36 -2.86 -3.32 12.14
C LEU A 36 -2.51 -2.98 13.59
N ALA A 37 -3.49 -2.67 14.45
CA ALA A 37 -3.21 -2.25 15.83
C ALA A 37 -2.35 -3.25 16.62
N GLN A 38 -2.56 -4.56 16.39
CA GLN A 38 -1.76 -5.62 17.02
C GLN A 38 -0.38 -5.82 16.37
N SER A 39 -0.12 -5.30 15.16
CA SER A 39 1.18 -5.42 14.51
C SER A 39 2.25 -4.59 15.22
N LEU A 40 1.85 -3.51 15.92
CA LEU A 40 2.75 -2.71 16.76
C LEU A 40 3.47 -3.52 17.85
N MET A 41 2.87 -4.61 18.30
CA MET A 41 3.45 -5.52 19.31
C MET A 41 4.31 -6.64 18.71
N LYS A 42 4.42 -6.72 17.39
CA LYS A 42 5.16 -7.75 16.66
C LYS A 42 6.27 -7.10 15.81
N PRO A 43 7.31 -7.86 15.40
CA PRO A 43 8.21 -7.41 14.34
C PRO A 43 7.45 -7.14 13.02
N PRO A 44 7.94 -6.24 12.16
CA PRO A 44 7.38 -6.06 10.82
C PRO A 44 7.56 -7.31 9.96
N SER A 45 6.80 -7.37 8.87
CA SER A 45 6.80 -8.53 7.97
C SER A 45 8.16 -8.73 7.30
N ASP A 46 8.82 -7.62 6.95
CA ASP A 46 10.20 -7.61 6.46
C ASP A 46 11.01 -6.59 7.27
N ALA A 47 11.89 -7.10 8.13
CA ALA A 47 12.73 -6.27 8.99
C ALA A 47 14.01 -5.90 8.27
N GLY A 48 14.31 -4.60 8.18
CA GLY A 48 15.49 -4.10 7.48
C GLY A 48 15.88 -2.69 7.91
N GLY A 49 16.89 -2.15 7.22
CA GLY A 49 17.25 -0.74 7.39
C GLY A 49 16.04 0.15 7.17
N GLY A 50 15.84 1.16 8.01
CA GLY A 50 14.69 2.05 7.92
C GLY A 50 13.44 1.59 8.70
N THR A 51 13.34 0.34 9.18
CA THR A 51 12.19 -0.09 10.02
C THR A 51 12.50 -0.04 11.53
N VAL A 52 13.78 0.05 11.88
CA VAL A 52 14.27 0.01 13.26
C VAL A 52 14.49 1.41 13.79
N PHE A 53 13.90 1.71 14.94
CA PHE A 53 14.13 2.93 15.70
C PHE A 53 15.37 2.82 16.59
N PHE A 54 15.56 1.68 17.27
CA PHE A 54 16.69 1.44 18.16
C PHE A 54 17.04 -0.04 18.26
N VAL A 55 18.34 -0.34 18.37
CA VAL A 55 18.87 -1.70 18.54
C VAL A 55 19.58 -1.78 19.89
N GLY A 56 19.17 -2.74 20.72
CA GLY A 56 19.93 -3.20 21.88
C GLY A 56 20.49 -4.59 21.63
N ASP A 57 21.39 -5.04 22.51
CA ASP A 57 22.13 -6.31 22.33
C ASP A 57 21.22 -7.54 22.16
N THR A 58 20.03 -7.53 22.75
CA THR A 58 19.07 -8.66 22.72
C THR A 58 17.67 -8.28 22.25
N TRP A 59 17.44 -7.01 21.89
CA TRP A 59 16.10 -6.51 21.56
C TRP A 59 16.15 -5.40 20.53
N HIS A 60 15.03 -5.22 19.82
CA HIS A 60 14.88 -4.17 18.80
C HIS A 60 13.60 -3.40 19.11
N ARG A 61 13.65 -2.08 18.93
CA ARG A 61 12.45 -1.23 18.86
C ARG A 61 12.27 -0.80 17.42
N TYR A 62 11.14 -1.18 16.83
CA TYR A 62 10.75 -0.78 15.48
C TYR A 62 10.01 0.56 15.50
N LEU A 63 9.85 1.17 14.32
CA LEU A 63 9.08 2.39 14.14
C LEU A 63 7.59 2.18 14.50
N GLU A 64 6.99 3.23 15.06
CA GLU A 64 5.57 3.27 15.42
C GLU A 64 4.67 3.64 14.23
N ASN A 65 5.23 4.32 13.22
CA ASN A 65 4.57 4.56 11.95
C ASN A 65 4.33 3.21 11.25
N LEU A 66 3.07 2.90 10.95
CA LEU A 66 2.64 1.59 10.42
C LEU A 66 3.09 1.37 8.97
N GLU A 67 3.17 2.44 8.20
CA GLU A 67 3.59 2.42 6.81
C GLU A 67 5.12 2.23 6.74
N GLU A 68 5.89 3.09 7.39
CA GLU A 68 7.37 3.07 7.34
C GLU A 68 7.97 1.77 7.88
N ARG A 69 7.36 1.16 8.88
CA ARG A 69 7.85 -0.11 9.45
C ARG A 69 7.72 -1.30 8.49
N GLU A 70 6.80 -1.27 7.54
CA GLU A 70 6.57 -2.36 6.57
C GLU A 70 7.27 -2.10 5.22
N GLU A 71 7.94 -0.95 5.06
CA GLU A 71 8.71 -0.57 3.86
C GLU A 71 10.23 -0.68 4.08
N GLY A 72 10.65 -1.76 4.75
CA GLY A 72 12.06 -1.96 5.09
C GLY A 72 13.00 -2.00 3.89
N GLY A 73 14.18 -1.43 4.07
CA GLY A 73 15.23 -1.35 3.06
C GLY A 73 15.25 -0.01 2.33
N THR A 74 15.85 0.00 1.13
CA THR A 74 15.85 1.20 0.27
C THR A 74 14.52 1.26 -0.48
N PRO A 75 13.69 2.29 -0.27
CA PRO A 75 12.38 2.38 -0.91
C PRO A 75 12.53 2.55 -2.42
N ASN A 76 11.59 1.96 -3.19
CA ASN A 76 11.51 2.15 -4.64
C ASN A 76 10.88 3.52 -4.97
N ILE A 77 11.59 4.61 -4.66
CA ILE A 77 11.10 5.99 -4.78
C ILE A 77 10.61 6.30 -6.20
N LEU A 78 11.42 5.96 -7.22
CA LEU A 78 11.05 6.19 -8.62
C LEU A 78 9.82 5.36 -9.02
N GLY A 79 9.72 4.13 -8.53
CA GLY A 79 8.54 3.29 -8.73
C GLY A 79 7.29 3.87 -8.06
N ALA A 80 7.40 4.43 -6.86
CA ALA A 80 6.29 5.08 -6.16
C ALA A 80 5.79 6.33 -6.93
N VAL A 81 6.71 7.12 -7.49
CA VAL A 81 6.33 8.24 -8.37
C VAL A 81 5.61 7.73 -9.62
N ARG A 82 6.10 6.66 -10.26
CA ARG A 82 5.42 6.03 -11.41
C ARG A 82 4.04 5.49 -11.04
N ALA A 83 3.87 4.89 -9.87
CA ALA A 83 2.55 4.46 -9.38
C ALA A 83 1.57 5.64 -9.35
N GLY A 84 1.97 6.75 -8.74
CA GLY A 84 1.15 7.97 -8.68
C GLY A 84 0.76 8.49 -10.07
N LEU A 85 1.73 8.58 -10.98
CA LEU A 85 1.48 9.02 -12.35
C LEU A 85 0.54 8.08 -13.13
N ALA A 86 0.66 6.76 -12.94
CA ALA A 86 -0.22 5.78 -13.58
C ALA A 86 -1.68 5.97 -13.15
N PHE A 87 -1.93 6.26 -11.87
CA PHE A 87 -3.28 6.59 -11.39
C PHE A 87 -3.78 7.92 -11.94
N GLN A 88 -2.92 8.94 -12.01
CA GLN A 88 -3.29 10.24 -12.59
C GLN A 88 -3.66 10.11 -14.08
N ILE A 89 -2.96 9.27 -14.84
CA ILE A 89 -3.32 8.99 -16.25
C ILE A 89 -4.70 8.32 -16.32
N LYS A 90 -4.93 7.29 -15.51
CA LYS A 90 -6.23 6.59 -15.46
C LYS A 90 -7.36 7.56 -15.08
N GLU A 91 -7.12 8.45 -14.11
CA GLU A 91 -8.09 9.45 -13.67
C GLU A 91 -8.37 10.49 -14.76
N ALA A 92 -7.34 10.93 -15.48
CA ALA A 92 -7.48 11.88 -16.58
C ALA A 92 -8.28 11.33 -17.79
N ILE A 93 -8.17 10.02 -18.06
CA ILE A 93 -8.99 9.35 -19.08
C ILE A 93 -10.44 9.18 -18.56
N GLY A 94 -10.59 8.78 -17.31
CA GLY A 94 -11.89 8.60 -16.64
C GLY A 94 -12.48 7.20 -16.82
N ASP A 95 -13.13 6.70 -15.76
CA ASP A 95 -13.69 5.34 -15.73
C ASP A 95 -14.78 5.10 -16.78
N GLY A 96 -15.63 6.09 -17.03
CA GLY A 96 -16.72 5.96 -18.01
C GLY A 96 -16.20 5.75 -19.42
N VAL A 97 -15.20 6.53 -19.83
CA VAL A 97 -14.58 6.40 -21.17
C VAL A 97 -13.91 5.04 -21.33
N ILE A 98 -13.20 4.57 -20.30
CA ILE A 98 -12.56 3.25 -20.33
C ILE A 98 -13.62 2.16 -20.47
N HIS A 99 -14.72 2.27 -19.72
CA HIS A 99 -15.79 1.27 -19.76
C HIS A 99 -16.52 1.25 -21.10
N ASP A 100 -16.84 2.41 -21.66
CA ASP A 100 -17.55 2.54 -22.95
C ASP A 100 -16.72 1.97 -24.12
N GLU A 101 -15.38 2.02 -24.06
CA GLU A 101 -14.48 1.45 -25.07
C GLU A 101 -14.18 -0.05 -24.84
N GLU A 102 -14.51 -0.60 -23.66
CA GLU A 102 -14.36 -2.03 -23.35
C GLU A 102 -15.59 -2.87 -23.73
N GLU A 103 -16.75 -2.24 -23.99
CA GLU A 103 -17.97 -2.89 -24.54
C GLU A 103 -17.99 -2.94 -26.08
#